data_AF-A0A1H0B0R4-F1
#
_entry.id   AF-A0A1H0B0R4-F1
#
_cell.length_a   1.000
_cell.length_b   1.000
_cell.length_c   1.000
_cell.angle_alpha   90.00
_cell.angle_beta   90.00
_cell.angle_gamma   90.00
#
_symmetry.space_group_name_H-M   'P 1'
#
loop_
_entity.id
_entity.type
_entity.pdbx_description
1 polymer ?
#
loop_
_entity_poly.entity_id
_entity_poly.type
_entity_poly.pdbx_seq_one_letter_code
_entity_poly.pdbx_strand_id
1 'polypeptide(L)'
;MSTKTRLGPTPPRGLLPDGTVRTTGWLIIAGRPVSSGVLAAIAFAFIPFATMPWSEVGFLPLFTAAAGYGMWKLHTTLVCPASQARNLGACPAYRLAPGQDIRLHGEIGPVTRLVDVSLHPGGRVLVVVSGGRELNWAADRPVQLVRLVT
;
A
#
# COMPACT_ATOMS: atom_id res chain seq x y z
N MET A 1 -9.17 -16.98 38.44
CA MET A 1 -9.08 -17.36 37.02
C MET A 1 -9.13 -16.09 36.19
N SER A 2 -7.97 -15.59 35.74
CA SER A 2 -7.88 -14.33 34.98
C SER A 2 -8.09 -14.61 33.50
N THR A 3 -9.17 -14.09 32.94
CA THR A 3 -9.51 -14.13 31.52
C THR A 3 -8.47 -13.31 30.76
N LYS A 4 -7.49 -13.98 30.16
CA LYS A 4 -6.64 -13.38 29.11
C LYS A 4 -7.55 -13.01 27.94
N THR A 5 -7.95 -11.74 27.86
CA THR A 5 -8.49 -11.14 26.65
C THR A 5 -7.48 -11.41 25.53
N ARG A 6 -7.83 -12.29 24.58
CA ARG A 6 -7.06 -12.41 23.34
C ARG A 6 -7.16 -11.05 22.66
N LEU A 7 -6.09 -10.26 22.73
CA LEU A 7 -5.92 -9.11 21.84
C LEU A 7 -6.04 -9.68 20.43
N GLY A 8 -7.13 -9.32 19.74
CA GLY A 8 -7.25 -9.58 18.31
C GLY A 8 -6.05 -8.99 17.58
N PRO A 9 -5.76 -9.46 16.36
CA PRO A 9 -4.66 -8.90 15.56
C PRO A 9 -4.82 -7.38 15.48
N THR A 10 -3.76 -6.64 15.82
CA THR A 10 -3.76 -5.17 15.74
C THR A 10 -4.16 -4.76 14.32
N PRO A 11 -5.15 -3.86 14.16
CA PRO A 11 -5.58 -3.45 12.84
C PRO A 11 -4.40 -2.80 12.09
N PRO A 12 -4.26 -3.06 10.78
CA PRO A 12 -3.19 -2.46 10.00
C PRO A 12 -3.31 -0.93 10.00
N ARG A 13 -2.18 -0.24 9.99
CA ARG A 13 -2.16 1.23 9.87
C ARG A 13 -2.81 1.66 8.55
N GLY A 14 -3.63 2.71 8.60
CA GLY A 14 -4.29 3.23 7.41
C GLY A 14 -5.48 2.40 6.95
N LEU A 15 -6.05 1.55 7.80
CA LEU A 15 -7.37 0.96 7.59
C LEU A 15 -8.43 2.06 7.51
N LEU A 16 -9.18 2.07 6.42
CA LEU A 16 -10.27 3.00 6.14
C LEU A 16 -11.63 2.36 6.46
N PRO A 17 -12.69 3.17 6.64
CA PRO A 17 -14.03 2.66 6.94
C PRO A 17 -14.60 1.71 5.88
N ASP A 18 -14.14 1.81 4.63
CA ASP A 18 -14.51 0.93 3.51
C ASP A 18 -13.72 -0.40 3.50
N GLY A 19 -13.00 -0.71 4.58
CA GLY A 19 -12.22 -1.93 4.74
C GLY A 19 -10.99 -2.01 3.86
N THR A 20 -10.60 -0.90 3.21
CA THR A 20 -9.33 -0.82 2.48
C THR A 20 -8.21 -0.32 3.38
N VAL A 21 -6.98 -0.71 3.07
CA VAL A 21 -5.77 -0.35 3.79
C VAL A 21 -4.91 0.48 2.86
N ARG A 22 -4.65 1.72 3.26
CA ARG A 22 -3.67 2.58 2.58
C ARG A 22 -2.31 1.89 2.63
N THR A 23 -1.68 1.72 1.47
CA THR A 23 -0.31 1.21 1.41
C THR A 23 0.67 2.34 1.17
N THR A 24 1.89 2.20 1.71
CA THR A 24 2.96 3.20 1.56
C THR A 24 3.14 3.58 0.10
N GLY A 25 3.35 4.87 -0.15
CA GLY A 25 3.18 5.50 -1.45
C GLY A 25 4.17 5.00 -2.49
N TRP A 26 3.70 4.13 -3.36
CA TRP A 26 4.31 3.90 -4.65
C TRP A 26 3.53 4.72 -5.69
N LEU A 27 4.24 5.39 -6.57
CA LEU A 27 3.68 6.09 -7.73
C LEU A 27 3.98 5.27 -8.98
N ILE A 28 3.10 5.34 -9.98
CA ILE A 28 3.39 4.83 -11.31
C ILE A 28 3.92 6.01 -12.14
N ILE A 29 5.18 5.94 -12.55
CA ILE A 29 5.79 6.90 -13.48
C ILE A 29 6.24 6.12 -14.70
N ALA A 30 5.69 6.44 -15.87
CA ALA A 30 5.97 5.74 -17.14
C ALA A 30 5.84 4.20 -17.03
N GLY A 31 4.80 3.72 -16.35
CA GLY A 31 4.54 2.28 -16.17
C GLY A 31 5.42 1.58 -15.14
N ARG A 32 6.30 2.30 -14.42
CA ARG A 32 7.19 1.71 -13.41
C ARG A 32 6.80 2.16 -11.99
N PRO A 33 6.85 1.25 -11.00
CA PRO A 33 6.69 1.60 -9.59
C PRO A 33 7.86 2.46 -9.13
N VAL A 34 7.56 3.63 -8.56
CA VAL A 34 8.55 4.53 -7.95
C VAL A 34 8.15 4.82 -6.51
N SER A 35 9.07 4.64 -5.57
CA SER A 35 8.83 4.95 -4.16
C SER A 35 8.67 6.45 -3.96
N SER A 36 7.53 6.88 -3.40
CA SER A 36 7.29 8.30 -3.11
C SER A 36 8.19 8.82 -2.00
N GLY A 37 8.68 7.95 -1.10
CA GLY A 37 9.69 8.31 -0.11
C GLY A 37 11.05 8.61 -0.74
N VAL A 38 11.43 7.85 -1.77
CA VAL A 38 12.64 8.13 -2.56
C VAL A 38 12.47 9.43 -3.33
N LEU A 39 11.31 9.67 -3.94
CA LEU A 39 11.03 10.93 -4.62
C LEU A 39 11.07 12.14 -3.67
N ALA A 40 10.56 12.00 -2.44
CA ALA A 40 10.67 13.05 -1.43
C ALA A 40 12.14 13.33 -1.06
N ALA A 41 12.95 12.27 -0.88
CA ALA A 41 14.37 12.42 -0.61
C ALA A 41 15.10 13.11 -1.76
N ILE A 42 14.85 12.70 -3.01
CA ILE A 42 15.44 13.31 -4.20
C ILE A 42 15.03 14.78 -4.31
N ALA A 43 13.74 15.09 -4.17
CA ALA A 43 13.25 16.46 -4.26
C ALA A 43 13.94 17.38 -3.23
N PHE A 44 14.11 16.91 -1.99
CA PHE A 44 14.81 17.67 -0.97
C PHE A 44 16.33 17.76 -1.20
N ALA A 45 16.94 16.74 -1.78
CA ALA A 45 18.36 16.76 -2.16
C ALA A 45 18.66 17.89 -3.15
N PHE A 46 17.69 18.27 -3.99
CA PHE A 46 17.84 19.36 -4.96
C PHE A 46 17.63 20.76 -4.39
N ILE A 47 17.06 20.90 -3.19
CA ILE A 47 16.80 22.22 -2.58
C ILE A 47 18.09 23.06 -2.45
N PRO A 48 19.21 22.56 -1.89
CA PRO A 48 20.45 23.33 -1.78
C PRO A 48 20.97 23.84 -3.13
N PHE A 49 20.87 23.03 -4.19
CA PHE A 49 21.30 23.44 -5.54
C PHE A 49 20.41 24.53 -6.15
N ALA A 50 19.16 24.62 -5.72
CA ALA A 50 18.21 25.63 -6.19
C ALA A 50 18.29 26.94 -5.39
N THR A 51 18.83 26.91 -4.16
CA THR A 51 18.82 28.06 -3.25
C THR A 51 20.19 28.64 -2.93
N MET A 52 21.28 27.96 -3.30
CA MET A 52 22.65 28.35 -2.93
C MET A 52 23.61 28.29 -4.14
N PRO A 53 24.71 29.07 -4.12
CA PRO A 53 25.80 28.90 -5.08
C PRO A 53 26.39 27.49 -5.02
N TRP A 54 26.76 26.94 -6.18
CA TRP A 54 27.30 25.57 -6.27
C TRP A 54 28.56 25.34 -5.44
N SER A 55 29.37 26.39 -5.22
CA SER A 55 30.57 26.37 -4.38
C SER A 55 30.28 26.12 -2.89
N GLU A 56 29.03 26.34 -2.45
CA GLU A 56 28.63 26.28 -1.03
C GLU A 56 27.78 25.04 -0.71
N VAL A 57 27.36 24.27 -1.72
CA VAL A 57 26.44 23.14 -1.55
C VAL A 57 27.04 22.02 -0.72
N GLY A 58 28.34 21.74 -0.87
CA GLY A 58 29.05 20.73 -0.07
C GLY A 58 28.28 19.42 0.13
N PHE A 59 28.14 18.99 1.39
CA PHE A 59 27.39 17.78 1.78
C PHE A 59 25.91 18.04 2.12
N LEU A 60 25.43 19.28 1.97
CA LEU A 60 24.05 19.65 2.32
C LEU A 60 22.96 18.81 1.64
N PRO A 61 23.11 18.38 0.35
CA PRO A 61 22.14 17.52 -0.32
C PRO A 61 21.87 16.21 0.41
N LEU A 62 22.87 15.63 1.08
CA LEU A 62 22.70 14.39 1.84
C LEU A 62 21.80 14.62 3.07
N PHE A 63 22.04 15.71 3.78
CA PHE A 63 21.25 16.07 4.97
C PHE A 63 19.82 16.46 4.60
N THR A 64 19.63 17.24 3.53
CA THR A 64 18.29 17.59 3.08
C THR A 64 17.54 16.38 2.54
N ALA A 65 18.20 15.47 1.81
CA ALA A 65 17.59 14.21 1.38
C ALA A 65 17.09 13.37 2.57
N ALA A 66 17.93 13.22 3.62
CA ALA A 66 17.56 12.54 4.85
C ALA A 66 16.37 13.21 5.54
N ALA A 67 16.36 14.54 5.61
CA ALA A 67 15.25 15.32 6.16
C ALA A 67 13.96 15.12 5.35
N GLY A 68 14.03 15.15 4.01
CA GLY A 68 12.89 14.92 3.12
C GLY A 68 12.29 13.53 3.29
N TYR A 69 13.14 12.49 3.36
CA TYR A 69 12.67 11.13 3.68
C TYR A 69 12.06 11.05 5.09
N GLY A 70 12.68 11.68 6.08
CA GLY A 70 12.18 11.76 7.45
C GLY A 70 10.79 12.41 7.53
N MET A 71 10.60 13.55 6.86
CA MET A 71 9.32 14.23 6.77
C MET A 71 8.26 13.36 6.09
N TRP A 72 8.60 12.72 4.97
CA TRP A 72 7.70 11.77 4.31
C TRP A 72 7.32 10.61 5.23
N LYS A 73 8.28 10.07 5.98
CA LYS A 73 8.05 8.96 6.91
C LYS A 73 7.14 9.37 8.07
N LEU A 74 7.37 10.55 8.64
CA LEU A 74 6.51 11.11 9.69
C LEU A 74 5.09 11.34 9.17
N HIS A 75 4.95 11.94 7.98
CA HIS A 75 3.65 12.16 7.35
C HIS A 75 2.89 10.85 7.14
N THR A 76 3.54 9.82 6.57
CA THR A 76 2.93 8.50 6.31
C THR A 76 2.75 7.64 7.55
N THR A 77 3.29 8.05 8.70
CA THR A 77 3.14 7.35 9.97
C THR A 77 2.09 8.02 10.87
N LEU A 78 2.06 9.35 10.92
CA LEU A 78 1.29 10.12 11.90
C LEU A 78 0.10 10.87 11.29
N VAL A 79 0.25 11.45 10.10
CA VAL A 79 -0.76 12.33 9.50
C VAL A 79 -1.68 11.55 8.58
N CYS A 80 -1.10 10.75 7.70
CA CYS A 80 -1.80 9.87 6.78
C CYS A 80 -1.22 8.46 6.90
N PRO A 81 -1.58 7.72 7.97
CA PRO A 81 -1.04 6.39 8.24
C PRO A 81 -1.20 5.45 7.05
N ALA A 82 -0.14 4.72 6.71
CA ALA A 82 -0.15 3.69 5.68
C ALA A 82 0.64 2.45 6.11
N SER A 83 0.21 1.28 5.66
CA SER A 83 0.88 0.00 5.90
C SER A 83 1.82 -0.37 4.77
N GLN A 84 2.83 -1.18 5.05
CA GLN A 84 3.61 -1.82 4.00
C GLN A 84 2.88 -3.05 3.48
N ALA A 85 3.01 -3.33 2.19
CA ALA A 85 2.45 -4.52 1.57
C ALA A 85 3.51 -5.15 0.66
N ARG A 86 3.69 -6.46 0.81
CA ARG A 86 4.55 -7.26 -0.06
C ARG A 86 3.68 -7.96 -1.11
N ASN A 87 3.99 -7.73 -2.38
CA ASN A 87 3.35 -8.43 -3.49
C ASN A 87 3.78 -9.91 -3.49
N LEU A 88 2.80 -10.82 -3.57
CA LEU A 88 3.01 -12.28 -3.60
C LEU A 88 2.92 -12.87 -5.01
N GLY A 89 2.38 -12.11 -5.97
CA GLY A 89 2.15 -12.52 -7.34
C GLY A 89 0.71 -12.30 -7.77
N ALA A 90 0.46 -12.39 -9.08
CA ALA A 90 -0.88 -12.35 -9.62
C ALA A 90 -1.48 -13.75 -9.68
N CYS A 91 -2.75 -13.90 -9.33
CA CYS A 91 -3.52 -15.11 -9.55
C CYS A 91 -4.85 -14.78 -10.25
N PRO A 92 -5.44 -15.71 -11.00
CA PRO A 92 -6.77 -15.51 -11.56
C PRO A 92 -7.83 -15.48 -10.45
N ALA A 93 -8.86 -14.66 -10.62
CA ALA A 93 -9.91 -14.43 -9.62
C ALA A 93 -10.58 -15.71 -9.10
N TYR A 94 -10.71 -16.76 -9.92
CA TYR A 94 -11.32 -18.02 -9.50
C TYR A 94 -10.50 -18.79 -8.44
N ARG A 95 -9.21 -18.46 -8.25
CA ARG A 95 -8.34 -19.05 -7.23
C ARG A 95 -8.31 -18.27 -5.92
N LEU A 96 -9.08 -17.18 -5.83
CA LEU A 96 -9.16 -16.41 -4.60
C LEU A 96 -9.84 -17.22 -3.50
N ALA A 97 -9.42 -16.97 -2.27
CA ALA A 97 -9.98 -17.59 -1.08
C ALA A 97 -10.26 -16.53 0.00
N PRO A 98 -11.29 -16.73 0.83
CA PRO A 98 -11.52 -15.91 2.01
C PRO A 98 -10.27 -15.79 2.90
N GLY A 99 -10.09 -14.61 3.49
CA GLY A 99 -8.95 -14.28 4.36
C GLY A 99 -7.69 -13.81 3.63
N GLN A 100 -7.62 -13.89 2.30
CA GLN A 100 -6.50 -13.36 1.52
C GLN A 100 -6.54 -11.83 1.45
N ASP A 101 -5.37 -11.21 1.43
CA ASP A 101 -5.23 -9.77 1.17
C ASP A 101 -4.89 -9.56 -0.31
N ILE A 102 -5.59 -8.63 -0.97
CA ILE A 102 -5.42 -8.34 -2.40
C ILE A 102 -5.27 -6.84 -2.67
N ARG A 103 -4.70 -6.47 -3.82
CA ARG A 103 -4.81 -5.09 -4.34
C ARG A 103 -6.06 -4.95 -5.20
N LEU A 104 -6.81 -3.88 -4.92
CA LEU A 104 -8.00 -3.55 -5.70
C LEU A 104 -7.68 -3.03 -7.11
N HIS A 105 -6.53 -2.37 -7.26
CA HIS A 105 -6.14 -1.68 -8.49
C HIS A 105 -4.69 -2.04 -8.84
N GLY A 106 -4.51 -2.96 -9.79
CA GLY A 106 -3.20 -3.35 -10.31
C GLY A 106 -2.19 -3.77 -9.25
N GLU A 107 -0.90 -3.51 -9.52
CA GLU A 107 0.20 -3.86 -8.63
C GLU A 107 0.50 -2.81 -7.55
N ILE A 108 -0.13 -1.64 -7.67
CA ILE A 108 0.06 -0.48 -6.79
C ILE A 108 -1.31 0.11 -6.49
N GLY A 109 -1.75 -0.02 -5.24
CA GLY A 109 -3.08 0.42 -4.84
C GLY A 109 -3.41 0.06 -3.40
N PRO A 110 -4.58 0.51 -2.91
CA PRO A 110 -5.07 0.09 -1.61
C PRO A 110 -5.24 -1.42 -1.56
N VAL A 111 -4.98 -1.97 -0.37
CA VAL A 111 -5.13 -3.40 -0.09
C VAL A 111 -6.45 -3.62 0.59
N THR A 112 -7.11 -4.75 0.34
CA THR A 112 -8.30 -5.13 1.10
C THR A 112 -8.28 -6.63 1.38
N ARG A 113 -8.99 -7.04 2.43
CA ARG A 113 -9.11 -8.44 2.79
C ARG A 113 -10.38 -9.03 2.21
N LEU A 114 -10.26 -10.22 1.65
CA LEU A 114 -11.40 -11.01 1.18
C LEU A 114 -12.15 -11.60 2.38
N VAL A 115 -13.44 -11.36 2.44
CA VAL A 115 -14.35 -11.91 3.44
C VAL A 115 -15.04 -13.14 2.88
N ASP A 116 -15.51 -13.05 1.65
CA ASP A 116 -16.17 -14.16 0.96
C ASP A 116 -15.82 -14.16 -0.53
N VAL A 117 -15.84 -15.36 -1.13
CA VAL A 117 -15.54 -15.59 -2.55
C VAL A 117 -16.48 -16.67 -3.07
N SER A 118 -17.31 -16.31 -4.04
CA SER A 118 -18.30 -17.20 -4.65
C SER A 118 -18.14 -17.23 -6.17
N LEU A 119 -17.99 -18.43 -6.74
CA LEU A 119 -17.96 -18.64 -8.18
C LEU A 119 -19.39 -18.82 -8.71
N HIS A 120 -19.82 -17.93 -9.60
CA HIS A 120 -21.14 -18.00 -10.22
C HIS A 120 -21.10 -18.74 -11.58
N PRO A 121 -22.23 -19.36 -11.97
CA PRO A 121 -22.42 -19.87 -13.32
C PRO A 121 -22.14 -18.76 -14.35
N GLY A 122 -21.40 -19.10 -15.42
CA GLY A 122 -21.00 -18.13 -16.46
C GLY A 122 -19.62 -17.50 -16.26
N GLY A 123 -18.76 -18.08 -15.40
CA GLY A 123 -17.36 -17.69 -15.30
C GLY A 123 -17.14 -16.35 -14.60
N ARG A 124 -18.04 -15.98 -13.68
CA ARG A 124 -17.94 -14.77 -12.85
C ARG A 124 -17.61 -15.14 -11.42
N VAL A 125 -16.79 -14.33 -10.77
CA VAL A 125 -16.45 -14.48 -9.35
C VAL A 125 -17.01 -13.26 -8.63
N LEU A 126 -17.90 -13.51 -7.66
CA LEU A 126 -18.37 -12.52 -6.70
C LEU A 126 -17.45 -12.56 -5.49
N VAL A 127 -16.97 -11.38 -5.09
CA VAL A 127 -16.01 -11.23 -4.00
C VAL A 127 -16.55 -10.19 -3.03
N VAL A 128 -16.64 -10.56 -1.76
CA VAL A 128 -17.00 -9.65 -0.67
C VAL A 128 -15.72 -9.25 0.05
N VAL A 129 -15.50 -7.96 0.24
CA VAL A 129 -14.30 -7.44 0.92
C VAL A 129 -14.63 -6.92 2.33
N SER A 130 -13.61 -6.69 3.16
CA SER A 130 -13.76 -6.34 4.59
C SER A 130 -14.60 -5.10 4.92
N GLY A 131 -14.90 -4.24 3.93
CA GLY A 131 -15.82 -3.11 4.08
C GLY A 131 -17.26 -3.38 3.63
N GLY A 132 -17.63 -4.64 3.39
CA GLY A 132 -18.96 -5.02 2.92
C GLY A 132 -19.22 -4.72 1.44
N ARG A 133 -18.21 -4.24 0.71
CA ARG A 133 -18.34 -4.00 -0.73
C ARG A 133 -18.28 -5.32 -1.49
N GLU A 134 -19.19 -5.48 -2.44
CA GLU A 134 -19.21 -6.60 -3.37
C GLU A 134 -18.54 -6.21 -4.68
N LEU A 135 -17.74 -7.11 -5.24
CA LEU A 135 -17.02 -6.94 -6.49
C LEU A 135 -17.30 -8.14 -7.38
N ASN A 136 -17.64 -7.88 -8.64
CA ASN A 136 -17.91 -8.93 -9.62
C ASN A 136 -16.87 -8.89 -10.73
N TRP A 137 -16.11 -9.98 -10.87
CA TRP A 137 -15.00 -10.10 -11.82
C TRP A 137 -15.18 -11.29 -12.75
N ALA A 138 -14.54 -11.22 -13.91
CA ALA A 138 -14.31 -12.40 -14.73
C ALA A 138 -13.38 -13.37 -13.98
N ALA A 139 -13.61 -14.68 -14.12
CA ALA A 139 -12.86 -15.73 -13.42
C ALA A 139 -11.35 -15.69 -13.69
N ASP A 140 -10.96 -15.34 -14.91
CA ASP A 140 -9.59 -15.25 -15.39
C ASP A 140 -8.91 -13.91 -15.08
N ARG A 141 -9.64 -12.91 -14.56
CA ARG A 141 -9.09 -11.60 -14.23
C ARG A 141 -7.86 -11.77 -13.32
N PRO A 142 -6.69 -11.22 -13.68
CA PRO A 142 -5.53 -11.24 -12.80
C PRO A 142 -5.77 -10.33 -11.59
N VAL A 143 -5.56 -10.89 -10.40
CA VAL A 143 -5.67 -10.20 -9.11
C VAL A 143 -4.35 -10.33 -8.37
N GLN A 144 -3.82 -9.20 -7.91
CA GLN A 144 -2.54 -9.17 -7.21
C GLN A 144 -2.74 -9.57 -5.75
N LEU A 145 -2.21 -10.73 -5.38
CA LEU A 145 -2.13 -11.17 -3.98
C LEU A 145 -1.04 -10.38 -3.26
N VAL A 146 -1.32 -10.04 -2.01
CA VAL A 146 -0.38 -9.32 -1.15
C VAL A 146 -0.38 -9.89 0.26
N ARG A 147 0.65 -9.53 1.01
CA ARG A 147 0.70 -9.67 2.46
C ARG A 147 0.97 -8.31 3.07
N LEU A 148 0.10 -7.88 3.99
CA LEU A 148 0.39 -6.71 4.82
C LEU A 148 1.56 -7.03 5.75
N VAL A 149 2.54 -6.14 5.78
CA VAL A 149 3.67 -6.19 6.71
C VAL A 149 3.30 -5.27 7.87
N THR A 150 2.99 -5.88 9.01
CA THR A 150 2.77 -5.20 10.30
C THR A 150 4.00 -4.43 10.74
#